data_AF-A0A8B8LLC0-F1
#
_entry.id   AF-A0A8B8LLC0-F1
#
_cell.length_a   1.000
_cell.length_b   1.000
_cell.length_c   1.000
_cell.angle_alpha   90.00
_cell.angle_beta   90.00
_cell.angle_gamma   90.00
#
_symmetry.space_group_name_H-M   'P 1'
#
loop_
_entity.id
_entity.type
_entity.pdbx_description
1 polymer ?
#
loop_
_entity_poly.entity_id
_entity_poly.type
_entity_poly.pdbx_seq_one_letter_code
_entity_poly.pdbx_strand_id
1 'polypeptide(L)'
;MAEESSAKWEGKAMVELAGTDAESVWPAIEDFCNIHKWIPIDTSYRVEGIPGQPGLIRYCAAAVKGGDSGGDAQTVTPTVNWAKEKLLTIDPLQRSLSYQVLDNNLGFKSYVATVRVFPINEDPKLGCKIEWGFVCDPVEGFTLQALQYLVESYVQSLAKKIELARSVTA
;
A
#
# COMPACT_ATOMS: atom_id res chain seq x y z
N MET A 1 28.00 -14.99 17.24
CA MET A 1 26.58 -15.32 17.53
C MET A 1 25.95 -15.63 16.19
N ALA A 2 25.41 -16.82 16.02
CA ALA A 2 24.71 -17.17 14.79
C ALA A 2 23.37 -16.43 14.80
N GLU A 3 23.20 -15.46 13.90
CA GLU A 3 21.86 -14.97 13.58
C GLU A 3 21.11 -16.15 12.97
N GLU A 4 20.17 -16.71 13.72
CA GLU A 4 19.13 -17.56 13.14
C GLU A 4 18.35 -16.68 12.17
N SER A 5 18.73 -16.72 10.89
CA SER A 5 17.99 -16.03 9.85
C SER A 5 16.64 -16.75 9.70
N SER A 6 15.63 -16.30 10.44
CA SER A 6 14.25 -16.60 10.09
C SER A 6 14.04 -16.16 8.65
N ALA A 7 13.55 -17.04 7.78
CA ALA A 7 13.31 -16.71 6.38
C ALA A 7 12.46 -15.44 6.27
N LYS A 8 12.83 -14.55 5.35
CA LYS A 8 12.06 -13.33 5.10
C LYS A 8 10.61 -13.68 4.75
N TRP A 9 9.70 -12.84 5.18
CA TRP A 9 8.32 -12.87 4.73
C TRP A 9 8.23 -12.24 3.35
N GLU A 10 7.57 -12.94 2.43
CA GLU A 10 7.24 -12.45 1.10
C GLU A 10 5.76 -12.72 0.84
N GLY A 11 5.09 -11.76 0.24
CA GLY A 11 3.69 -11.87 -0.13
C GLY A 11 3.32 -10.88 -1.22
N LYS A 12 2.16 -11.10 -1.82
CA LYS A 12 1.71 -10.33 -2.98
C LYS A 12 0.22 -10.46 -3.20
N ALA A 13 -0.44 -9.34 -3.43
CA ALA A 13 -1.83 -9.26 -3.83
C ALA A 13 -1.97 -8.79 -5.28
N MET A 14 -3.04 -9.23 -5.94
CA MET A 14 -3.41 -8.76 -7.26
C MET A 14 -4.92 -8.50 -7.36
N VAL A 15 -5.30 -7.59 -8.23
CA VAL A 15 -6.69 -7.41 -8.67
C VAL A 15 -6.72 -7.01 -10.14
N GLU A 16 -7.72 -7.50 -10.85
CA GLU A 16 -7.98 -7.15 -12.24
C GLU A 16 -9.11 -6.12 -12.31
N LEU A 17 -8.95 -5.10 -13.14
CA LEU A 17 -9.97 -4.11 -13.48
C LEU A 17 -10.33 -4.27 -14.95
N ALA A 18 -11.42 -4.97 -15.22
CA ALA A 18 -11.94 -5.11 -16.57
C ALA A 18 -12.40 -3.74 -17.11
N GLY A 19 -12.11 -3.47 -18.39
CA GLY A 19 -12.53 -2.22 -19.05
C GLY A 19 -11.84 -0.95 -18.55
N THR A 20 -10.83 -1.06 -17.69
CA THR A 20 -10.02 0.06 -17.22
C THR A 20 -8.57 -0.15 -17.62
N ASP A 21 -8.05 0.71 -18.49
CA ASP A 21 -6.69 0.63 -18.96
C ASP A 21 -5.66 1.02 -17.87
N ALA A 22 -4.43 0.54 -18.05
CA ALA A 22 -3.37 0.71 -17.07
C ALA A 22 -2.92 2.18 -16.92
N GLU A 23 -3.03 2.98 -17.98
CA GLU A 23 -2.63 4.40 -17.98
C GLU A 23 -3.62 5.24 -17.18
N SER A 24 -4.91 4.92 -17.23
CA SER A 24 -5.94 5.54 -16.40
C SER A 24 -5.79 5.22 -14.90
N VAL A 25 -5.25 4.05 -14.56
CA VAL A 25 -5.08 3.60 -13.16
C VAL A 25 -3.80 4.15 -12.53
N TRP A 26 -2.72 4.27 -13.31
CA TRP A 26 -1.41 4.63 -12.81
C TRP A 26 -1.35 5.95 -12.01
N PRO A 27 -2.04 7.05 -12.41
CA PRO A 27 -2.07 8.30 -11.66
C PRO A 27 -2.54 8.15 -10.20
N ALA A 28 -3.41 7.17 -9.91
CA ALA A 28 -3.87 6.90 -8.55
C ALA A 28 -2.75 6.33 -7.65
N ILE A 29 -1.82 5.58 -8.24
CA ILE A 29 -0.73 4.88 -7.55
C ILE A 29 0.53 5.75 -7.49
N GLU A 30 0.83 6.45 -8.59
CA GLU A 30 2.04 7.28 -8.72
C GLU A 30 1.99 8.53 -7.83
N ASP A 31 0.79 9.00 -7.48
CA ASP A 31 0.57 10.03 -6.48
C ASP A 31 0.83 9.49 -5.05
N PHE A 32 2.09 9.10 -4.83
CA PHE A 32 2.59 8.34 -3.69
C PHE A 32 2.17 8.92 -2.34
N CYS A 33 2.19 10.25 -2.19
CA CYS A 33 1.82 10.92 -0.95
C CYS A 33 0.31 11.04 -0.73
N ASN A 34 -0.53 10.79 -1.74
CA ASN A 34 -1.98 10.91 -1.64
C ASN A 34 -2.70 9.56 -1.73
N ILE A 35 -1.98 8.44 -1.52
CA ILE A 35 -2.54 7.09 -1.64
C ILE A 35 -3.74 6.85 -0.70
N HIS A 36 -3.85 7.61 0.40
CA HIS A 36 -4.97 7.57 1.34
C HIS A 36 -6.33 7.88 0.68
N LYS A 37 -6.33 8.57 -0.46
CA LYS A 37 -7.55 8.75 -1.28
C LYS A 37 -8.08 7.42 -1.80
N TRP A 38 -7.21 6.43 -1.99
CA TRP A 38 -7.49 5.18 -2.69
C TRP A 38 -7.51 3.93 -1.81
N ILE A 39 -6.73 3.90 -0.73
CA ILE A 39 -6.65 2.75 0.19
C ILE A 39 -7.29 3.08 1.55
N PRO A 40 -7.58 2.10 2.43
CA PRO A 40 -8.31 2.32 3.68
C PRO A 40 -7.37 2.78 4.80
N ILE A 41 -6.66 3.89 4.59
CA ILE A 41 -5.88 4.60 5.62
C ILE A 41 -6.41 6.02 5.78
N ASP A 42 -6.21 6.63 6.95
CA ASP A 42 -6.81 7.93 7.25
C ASP A 42 -6.04 9.09 6.61
N THR A 43 -4.71 8.97 6.56
CA THR A 43 -3.87 10.03 6.01
C THR A 43 -2.63 9.49 5.34
N SER A 44 -2.19 10.21 4.32
CA SER A 44 -0.85 10.15 3.79
C SER A 44 -0.45 11.53 3.30
N TYR A 45 0.78 11.95 3.56
CA TYR A 45 1.29 13.24 3.12
C TYR A 45 2.82 13.23 3.01
N ARG A 46 3.36 14.19 2.24
CA ARG A 46 4.80 14.38 2.04
C ARG A 46 5.47 14.88 3.31
N VAL A 47 6.59 14.26 3.68
CA VAL A 47 7.48 14.70 4.76
C VAL A 47 8.74 15.35 4.18
N GLU A 48 9.35 14.74 3.16
CA GLU A 48 10.61 15.18 2.57
C GLU A 48 10.70 14.75 1.09
N GLY A 49 11.67 15.28 0.33
CA GLY A 49 11.92 14.92 -1.07
C GLY A 49 11.00 15.62 -2.05
N ILE A 50 11.02 15.27 -3.33
CA ILE A 50 10.25 15.94 -4.40
C ILE A 50 9.16 14.98 -4.90
N PRO A 51 7.88 15.41 -5.04
CA PRO A 51 6.82 14.57 -5.59
C PRO A 51 7.23 13.93 -6.93
N GLY A 52 6.95 12.63 -7.07
CA GLY A 52 7.27 11.87 -8.28
C GLY A 52 8.75 11.53 -8.49
N GLN A 53 9.64 11.75 -7.51
CA GLN A 53 11.06 11.43 -7.62
C GLN A 53 11.55 10.44 -6.55
N PRO A 54 12.47 9.52 -6.90
CA PRO A 54 13.17 8.69 -5.92
C PRO A 54 13.73 9.53 -4.77
N GLY A 55 13.56 9.04 -3.54
CA GLY A 55 13.92 9.76 -2.33
C GLY A 55 12.78 10.50 -1.64
N LEU A 56 11.62 10.66 -2.31
CA LEU A 56 10.39 11.17 -1.69
C LEU A 56 10.01 10.36 -0.45
N ILE A 57 9.74 11.03 0.67
CA ILE A 57 9.30 10.40 1.92
C ILE A 57 7.86 10.82 2.20
N ARG A 58 6.99 9.84 2.44
CA ARG A 58 5.63 10.05 2.95
C ARG A 58 5.50 9.58 4.39
N TYR A 59 4.65 10.23 5.15
CA TYR A 59 4.05 9.68 6.36
C TYR A 59 2.68 9.11 5.99
N CYS A 60 2.33 7.94 6.53
CA CYS A 60 1.01 7.34 6.39
C CYS A 60 0.53 6.82 7.74
N ALA A 61 -0.78 6.93 8.00
CA ALA A 61 -1.34 6.46 9.26
C ALA A 61 -2.80 6.03 9.14
N ALA A 62 -3.20 5.09 10.00
CA ALA A 62 -4.56 4.59 10.15
C ALA A 62 -4.88 4.35 11.63
N ALA A 63 -6.05 4.79 12.07
CA ALA A 63 -6.58 4.52 13.39
C ALA A 63 -6.89 3.03 13.52
N VAL A 64 -6.46 2.45 14.64
CA VAL A 64 -6.88 1.10 15.04
C VAL A 64 -8.32 1.22 15.51
N LYS A 65 -9.24 0.67 14.73
CA LYS A 65 -10.64 0.52 15.16
C LYS A 65 -10.64 -0.51 16.28
N GLY A 66 -10.76 -0.05 17.53
CA GLY A 66 -10.83 -0.91 18.70
C GLY A 66 -11.98 -1.91 18.53
N GLY A 67 -11.72 -3.19 18.77
CA GLY A 67 -12.78 -4.18 18.95
C GLY A 67 -13.57 -3.84 20.21
N ASP A 68 -14.89 -4.02 20.15
CA ASP A 68 -15.84 -3.84 21.25
C ASP A 68 -15.33 -4.50 22.54
N SER A 69 -14.57 -3.76 23.32
CA SER A 69 -14.21 -4.15 24.67
C SER A 69 -15.27 -3.52 25.55
N GLY A 70 -16.34 -4.27 25.79
CA GLY A 70 -17.38 -3.94 26.75
C GLY A 70 -16.79 -3.89 28.16
N GLY A 71 -16.21 -2.75 28.53
CA GLY A 71 -15.62 -2.52 29.83
C GLY A 71 -15.20 -1.07 29.99
N ASP A 72 -15.94 -0.37 30.85
CA ASP A 72 -15.75 0.95 31.46
C ASP A 72 -15.01 2.05 30.69
N ALA A 73 -15.67 3.21 30.66
CA ALA A 73 -15.23 4.47 30.07
C ALA A 73 -13.91 5.01 30.68
N GLN A 74 -12.80 4.39 30.30
CA GLN A 74 -11.48 4.99 30.33
C GLN A 74 -11.26 5.60 28.95
N THR A 75 -10.80 6.84 28.89
CA THR A 75 -10.44 7.54 27.65
C THR A 75 -9.45 6.71 26.84
N VAL A 76 -9.96 5.85 25.96
CA VAL A 76 -9.14 5.08 25.02
C VAL A 76 -8.65 6.10 24.00
N THR A 77 -7.43 6.60 24.19
CA THR A 77 -6.73 7.30 23.11
C THR A 77 -6.71 6.33 21.93
N PRO A 78 -7.28 6.70 20.76
CA PRO A 78 -7.27 5.81 19.61
C PRO A 78 -5.81 5.49 19.27
N THR A 79 -5.45 4.21 19.34
CA THR A 79 -4.13 3.76 18.89
C THR A 79 -4.04 4.04 17.39
N VAL A 80 -3.00 4.72 16.95
CA VAL A 80 -2.76 5.03 15.52
C VAL A 80 -1.58 4.22 15.05
N ASN A 81 -1.77 3.41 14.01
CA ASN A 81 -0.69 2.75 13.31
C ASN A 81 -0.11 3.72 12.27
N TRP A 82 1.20 3.84 12.20
CA TRP A 82 1.87 4.76 11.26
C TRP A 82 3.17 4.20 10.72
N ALA A 83 3.53 4.65 9.52
CA ALA A 83 4.83 4.41 8.91
C ALA A 83 5.33 5.65 8.15
N LYS A 84 6.65 5.81 8.11
CA LYS A 84 7.35 6.68 7.17
C LYS A 84 7.93 5.82 6.07
N GLU A 85 7.56 6.11 4.83
CA GLU A 85 7.91 5.31 3.68
C GLU A 85 8.68 6.16 2.66
N LYS A 86 9.80 5.64 2.16
CA LYS A 86 10.65 6.29 1.17
C LYS A 86 10.50 5.63 -0.18
N LEU A 87 10.13 6.41 -1.18
CA LEU A 87 10.09 6.00 -2.58
C LEU A 87 11.52 5.68 -3.05
N LEU A 88 11.74 4.46 -3.52
CA LEU A 88 13.02 3.96 -3.99
C LEU A 88 13.14 4.09 -5.51
N THR A 89 12.11 3.66 -6.23
CA THR A 89 12.04 3.74 -7.68
C THR A 89 10.64 4.13 -8.10
N ILE A 90 10.53 4.81 -9.23
CA ILE A 90 9.28 5.11 -9.91
C ILE A 90 9.57 5.17 -11.42
N ASP A 91 8.80 4.40 -12.17
CA ASP A 91 8.90 4.30 -13.62
C ASP A 91 7.49 4.44 -14.21
N PRO A 92 7.12 5.63 -14.70
CA PRO A 92 5.82 5.86 -15.31
C PRO A 92 5.59 5.06 -16.60
N LEU A 93 6.65 4.70 -17.33
CA LEU A 93 6.53 3.92 -18.57
C LEU A 93 6.18 2.46 -18.25
N GLN A 94 6.84 1.89 -17.24
CA GLN A 94 6.54 0.55 -16.75
C GLN A 94 5.40 0.51 -15.73
N ARG A 95 4.84 1.67 -15.35
CA ARG A 95 3.82 1.86 -14.31
C ARG A 95 4.17 1.05 -13.06
N SER A 96 5.39 1.26 -12.60
CA SER A 96 5.99 0.52 -11.48
C SER A 96 6.62 1.49 -10.50
N LEU A 97 6.44 1.23 -9.21
CA LEU A 97 7.18 1.90 -8.15
C LEU A 97 7.59 0.93 -7.06
N SER A 98 8.62 1.28 -6.30
CA SER A 98 8.98 0.56 -5.08
C SER A 98 9.29 1.54 -3.96
N TYR A 99 9.05 1.12 -2.72
CA TYR A 99 9.31 1.92 -1.54
C TYR A 99 9.74 1.05 -0.37
N GLN A 100 10.44 1.65 0.59
CA GLN A 100 10.79 1.00 1.85
C GLN A 100 10.15 1.70 3.04
N VAL A 101 9.91 0.96 4.11
CA VAL A 101 9.56 1.55 5.41
C VAL A 101 10.86 1.97 6.10
N LEU A 102 10.98 3.26 6.44
CA LEU A 102 12.11 3.80 7.18
C LEU A 102 11.93 3.73 8.68
N ASP A 103 10.70 3.98 9.14
CA ASP A 103 10.34 4.14 10.55
C ASP A 103 8.85 3.84 10.69
N ASN A 104 8.45 3.17 11.77
CA ASN A 104 7.06 2.76 12.00
C ASN A 104 6.86 2.29 13.44
N ASN A 105 5.62 2.30 13.91
CA ASN A 105 5.25 1.72 15.21
C ASN A 105 4.65 0.30 15.14
N LEU A 106 4.71 -0.34 13.97
CA LEU A 106 4.20 -1.70 13.76
C LEU A 106 5.28 -2.78 13.91
N GLY A 107 6.56 -2.40 13.97
CA GLY A 107 7.69 -3.33 14.07
C GLY A 107 8.26 -3.81 12.73
N PHE A 108 7.86 -3.23 11.60
CA PHE A 108 8.43 -3.59 10.29
C PHE A 108 9.93 -3.30 10.23
N LYS A 109 10.70 -4.30 9.80
CA LYS A 109 12.13 -4.21 9.51
C LYS A 109 12.41 -4.71 8.10
N SER A 110 13.36 -4.06 7.42
CA SER A 110 13.75 -4.40 6.05
C SER A 110 12.57 -4.48 5.06
N TYR A 111 11.47 -3.78 5.33
CA TYR A 111 10.25 -3.86 4.52
C TYR A 111 10.44 -3.09 3.23
N VAL A 112 10.28 -3.77 2.11
CA VAL A 112 10.24 -3.19 0.76
C VAL A 112 8.98 -3.68 0.08
N ALA A 113 8.22 -2.75 -0.49
CA ALA A 113 7.08 -3.07 -1.34
C ALA A 113 7.31 -2.62 -2.77
N THR A 114 6.68 -3.34 -3.70
CA THR A 114 6.69 -3.02 -5.12
C THR A 114 5.26 -3.05 -5.63
N VAL A 115 4.85 -1.99 -6.34
CA VAL A 115 3.53 -1.85 -6.94
C VAL A 115 3.68 -1.72 -8.45
N ARG A 116 2.87 -2.45 -9.21
CA ARG A 116 2.91 -2.46 -10.67
C ARG A 116 1.52 -2.49 -11.27
N VAL A 117 1.36 -1.86 -12.44
CA VAL A 117 0.13 -1.91 -13.24
C VAL A 117 0.43 -2.39 -14.65
N PHE A 118 -0.19 -3.50 -15.03
CA PHE A 118 0.01 -4.15 -16.32
C PHE A 118 -1.30 -4.21 -17.10
N PRO A 119 -1.28 -4.08 -18.43
CA PRO A 119 -2.44 -4.47 -19.23
C PRO A 119 -2.67 -6.00 -19.09
N ILE A 120 -3.93 -6.42 -19.08
CA ILE A 120 -4.26 -7.87 -19.01
C ILE A 120 -4.06 -8.54 -20.38
N ASN A 121 -4.22 -7.78 -21.47
CA ASN A 121 -4.16 -8.25 -22.84
C ASN A 121 -3.42 -7.25 -23.75
N GLU A 122 -3.18 -7.64 -25.00
CA GLU A 122 -2.60 -6.76 -26.02
C GLU A 122 -3.46 -5.52 -26.31
N ASP A 123 -4.79 -5.63 -26.19
CA ASP A 123 -5.70 -4.48 -26.21
C ASP A 123 -5.80 -3.88 -24.79
N PRO A 124 -5.20 -2.71 -24.53
CA PRO A 124 -5.20 -2.09 -23.21
C PRO A 124 -6.61 -1.71 -22.72
N LYS A 125 -7.58 -1.59 -23.64
CA LYS A 125 -8.97 -1.24 -23.30
C LYS A 125 -9.71 -2.37 -22.60
N LEU A 126 -9.24 -3.62 -22.75
CA LEU A 126 -9.90 -4.77 -22.12
C LEU A 126 -9.70 -4.80 -20.61
N GLY A 127 -8.65 -4.13 -20.10
CA GLY A 127 -8.44 -3.98 -18.68
C GLY A 127 -6.98 -4.02 -18.26
N CYS A 128 -6.76 -3.84 -16.97
CA CYS A 128 -5.44 -3.88 -16.36
C CYS A 128 -5.46 -4.68 -15.05
N LYS A 129 -4.27 -5.07 -14.62
CA LYS A 129 -4.03 -5.76 -13.36
C LYS A 129 -3.12 -4.91 -12.49
N ILE A 130 -3.55 -4.67 -11.25
CA ILE A 130 -2.73 -4.05 -10.21
C ILE A 130 -2.11 -5.17 -9.39
N GLU A 131 -0.81 -5.06 -9.15
CA GLU A 131 -0.03 -5.95 -8.32
C GLU A 131 0.64 -5.15 -7.20
N TRP A 132 0.55 -5.64 -5.97
CA TRP A 132 1.26 -5.06 -4.82
C TRP A 132 1.94 -6.18 -4.04
N GLY A 133 3.27 -6.23 -4.13
CA GLY A 133 4.11 -7.20 -3.44
C GLY A 133 4.89 -6.57 -2.29
N PHE A 134 5.30 -7.40 -1.33
CA PHE A 134 6.17 -7.00 -0.23
C PHE A 134 7.18 -8.09 0.12
N VAL A 135 8.31 -7.66 0.68
CA VAL A 135 9.29 -8.49 1.37
C VAL A 135 9.68 -7.79 2.66
N CYS A 136 9.73 -8.49 3.78
CA CYS A 136 10.19 -7.96 5.06
C CYS A 136 10.75 -9.05 5.98
N ASP A 137 11.39 -8.63 7.08
CA ASP A 137 11.69 -9.57 8.15
C ASP A 137 10.39 -9.93 8.90
N PRO A 138 10.30 -11.11 9.54
CA PRO A 138 9.15 -11.45 10.38
C PRO A 138 8.90 -10.37 11.45
N VAL A 139 7.63 -10.02 11.64
CA VAL A 139 7.22 -8.94 12.55
C VAL A 139 6.59 -9.54 13.79
N GLU A 140 7.12 -9.18 14.97
CA GLU A 140 6.58 -9.62 16.25
C GLU A 140 5.12 -9.14 16.42
N GLY A 141 4.24 -10.03 16.88
CA GLY A 141 2.81 -9.72 17.03
C GLY A 141 2.03 -9.69 15.71
N PHE A 142 2.67 -10.00 14.59
CA PHE A 142 2.02 -10.12 13.28
C PHE A 142 2.13 -11.54 12.73
N THR A 143 1.31 -11.88 11.75
CA THR A 143 1.46 -13.10 10.96
C THR A 143 1.63 -12.74 9.48
N LEU A 144 2.32 -13.59 8.72
CA LEU A 144 2.42 -13.43 7.27
C LEU A 144 1.03 -13.35 6.62
N GLN A 145 0.08 -14.16 7.10
CA GLN A 145 -1.30 -14.18 6.59
C GLN A 145 -2.04 -12.87 6.88
N ALA A 146 -1.86 -12.27 8.07
CA ALA A 146 -2.43 -10.97 8.39
C ALA A 146 -1.85 -9.85 7.51
N LEU A 147 -0.56 -9.91 7.19
CA LEU A 147 0.08 -8.97 6.27
C LEU A 147 -0.41 -9.11 4.85
N GLN A 148 -0.51 -10.35 4.38
CA GLN A 148 -1.07 -10.67 3.09
C GLN A 148 -2.50 -10.14 2.96
N TYR A 149 -3.36 -10.38 3.96
CA TYR A 149 -4.72 -9.85 3.98
C TYR A 149 -4.78 -8.32 3.99
N LEU A 150 -3.87 -7.66 4.72
CA LEU A 150 -3.77 -6.20 4.73
C LEU A 150 -3.46 -5.66 3.33
N VAL A 151 -2.45 -6.23 2.65
CA VAL A 151 -2.07 -5.80 1.30
C VAL A 151 -3.18 -6.11 0.29
N GLU A 152 -3.86 -7.26 0.40
CA GLU A 152 -5.05 -7.57 -0.39
C GLU A 152 -6.14 -6.51 -0.21
N SER A 153 -6.42 -6.10 1.03
CA SER A 153 -7.41 -5.05 1.31
C SER A 153 -7.08 -3.72 0.64
N TYR A 154 -5.80 -3.38 0.51
CA TYR A 154 -5.35 -2.15 -0.15
C TYR A 154 -5.60 -2.21 -1.65
N VAL A 155 -5.19 -3.31 -2.29
CA VAL A 155 -5.36 -3.51 -3.73
C VAL A 155 -6.84 -3.55 -4.11
N GLN A 156 -7.68 -4.24 -3.32
CA GLN A 156 -9.12 -4.30 -3.52
C GLN A 156 -9.81 -2.94 -3.32
N SER A 157 -9.39 -2.15 -2.32
CA SER A 157 -9.95 -0.81 -2.08
C SER A 157 -9.60 0.16 -3.19
N LEU A 158 -8.34 0.13 -3.64
CA LEU A 158 -7.83 0.92 -4.76
C LEU A 158 -8.66 0.65 -6.02
N ALA A 159 -8.86 -0.63 -6.37
CA ALA A 159 -9.65 -0.99 -7.54
C ALA A 159 -11.09 -0.47 -7.47
N LYS A 160 -11.81 -0.77 -6.37
CA LYS A 160 -13.20 -0.33 -6.18
C LYS A 160 -13.36 1.19 -6.29
N LYS A 161 -12.44 1.96 -5.70
CA LYS A 161 -12.50 3.43 -5.76
C LYS A 161 -12.21 3.97 -7.16
N ILE A 162 -11.32 3.33 -7.92
CA ILE A 162 -11.05 3.70 -9.32
C ILE A 162 -12.28 3.42 -10.19
N GLU A 163 -12.89 2.24 -10.07
CA GLU A 163 -14.12 1.89 -10.80
C GLU A 163 -15.26 2.88 -10.49
N LEU A 164 -15.41 3.25 -9.22
CA LEU A 164 -16.42 4.22 -8.80
C LEU A 164 -16.14 5.62 -9.37
N ALA A 165 -14.90 6.09 -9.30
CA ALA A 165 -14.53 7.41 -9.82
C ALA A 165 -14.80 7.52 -11.33
N ARG A 166 -14.59 6.44 -12.09
CA ARG A 166 -14.90 6.35 -13.51
C ARG A 166 -16.41 6.31 -13.78
N SER A 167 -17.17 5.61 -12.95
CA SER A 167 -18.64 5.51 -13.10
C SER A 167 -19.35 6.86 -12.91
N VAL A 168 -18.74 7.80 -12.18
CA VAL A 168 -19.28 9.15 -11.95
C VAL A 168 -18.91 10.12 -13.08
N THR A 169 -17.92 9.78 -13.91
CA THR A 169 -17.42 10.63 -15.00
C THR A 169 -17.88 10.19 -16.40
N ALA A 170 -18.59 9.06 -16.50
CA ALA A 170 -19.20 8.53 -17.73
C ALA A 170 -20.65 9.01 -17.88
#